data_AF-A0A3N5XEC2-F1
#
_entry.id   AF-A0A3N5XEC2-F1
#
_cell.length_a   1.000
_cell.length_b   1.000
_cell.length_c   1.000
_cell.angle_alpha   90.00
_cell.angle_beta   90.00
_cell.angle_gamma   90.00
#
_symmetry.space_group_name_H-M   'P 1'
#
loop_
_entity.id
_entity.type
_entity.pdbx_description
1 polymer ?
#
loop_
_entity_poly.entity_id
_entity_poly.type
_entity_poly.pdbx_seq_one_letter_code
_entity_poly.pdbx_strand_id
1 'polypeptide(L)'
;MTTIRRLYWGCGDTRPTGWINADITTDIVVDGLALESNSIDHISSQHALQRLEVYYLLTALEELYRVLKPGGTLRLGLSDFDRSVSAWETGRTDYFWCSEWETPSGNLITQLTGYGSTRTPINFEFAEELLRKSGFERVQRVEYRQTSCPYPEIGELDSRPGESFYVEAVKPCLPEPTVVRPGPATQIHLSWNQEPSTSMTIVWHTPLGHSPAFVEYRELGIDTWRRQLATSTPSPGAGKLHQAQLTGLLPATEYEYRASADGEEPRSEIFRTRTAPGPERADFSFAFLCDTGITGRPDGNATGLTQIVNEILAARPLFILGGGDYAYANSDHRFQTIHGAIDAWFVQMQPLLARVPFMAQYGNHEIYLRERFRDWAPRFAFPHGFDHGKNYSFEIGDVHFTALFVPGPPPSAQQMLWLDDDLSEARRRGKRWLIVYQHEPIYAHGHSHPARTEVRRLLAPVLEKHRVDLHLSGHDQNYERTFPLANVSDRPVPVSGSENEYIAGQGVIYAKVSPGGKMSEKRNDFSRFTTEQQPFIAKRDDTAHHWAEVSVDSRGLAVKVYRVAGDGTPSSLCDSFRIGRGESDWTGTGVVACDPLKSR
;
A
#
# COMPACT_ATOMS: atom_id res chain seq x y z
N MET A 1 -23.10 -34.06 -4.83
CA MET A 1 -23.89 -32.82 -4.72
C MET A 1 -23.01 -31.81 -4.01
N THR A 2 -22.72 -30.67 -4.63
CA THR A 2 -21.98 -29.58 -4.00
C THR A 2 -22.81 -29.00 -2.85
N THR A 3 -22.24 -28.93 -1.65
CA THR A 3 -22.89 -28.33 -0.48
C THR A 3 -23.13 -26.84 -0.74
N ILE A 4 -24.38 -26.39 -0.63
CA ILE A 4 -24.75 -24.98 -0.73
C ILE A 4 -24.10 -24.22 0.44
N ARG A 5 -23.34 -23.16 0.14
CA ARG A 5 -22.70 -22.30 1.14
C ARG A 5 -23.43 -20.96 1.19
N ARG A 6 -23.91 -20.59 2.38
CA ARG A 6 -24.74 -19.41 2.63
C ARG A 6 -24.02 -18.49 3.60
N LEU A 7 -23.99 -17.18 3.34
CA LEU A 7 -23.37 -16.20 4.22
C LEU A 7 -24.41 -15.22 4.75
N TYR A 8 -24.46 -15.05 6.07
CA TYR A 8 -25.18 -13.96 6.71
C TYR A 8 -24.15 -12.95 7.22
N TRP A 9 -24.05 -11.81 6.53
CA TRP A 9 -23.10 -10.75 6.86
C TRP A 9 -23.74 -9.64 7.69
N GLY A 10 -23.00 -9.15 8.68
CA GLY A 10 -23.49 -8.21 9.70
C GLY A 10 -24.52 -8.85 10.61
N CYS A 11 -24.26 -10.10 11.00
CA CYS A 11 -25.21 -10.94 11.73
C CYS A 11 -25.49 -10.44 13.16
N GLY A 12 -24.61 -9.62 13.74
CA GLY A 12 -24.67 -9.25 15.16
C GLY A 12 -24.81 -10.48 16.06
N ASP A 13 -25.76 -10.40 16.99
CA ASP A 13 -26.13 -11.50 17.88
C ASP A 13 -26.99 -12.58 17.20
N THR A 14 -27.51 -12.32 15.99
CA THR A 14 -28.41 -13.23 15.28
C THR A 14 -27.60 -14.21 14.44
N ARG A 15 -27.47 -15.46 14.89
CA ARG A 15 -26.64 -16.49 14.23
C ARG A 15 -27.48 -17.67 13.75
N PRO A 16 -28.19 -17.57 12.61
CA PRO A 16 -29.00 -18.65 12.07
C PRO A 16 -28.16 -19.90 11.80
N THR A 17 -28.73 -21.06 12.12
CA THR A 17 -28.08 -22.37 11.90
C THR A 17 -27.99 -22.67 10.40
N GLY A 18 -26.86 -23.24 9.96
CA GLY A 18 -26.62 -23.57 8.55
C GLY A 18 -26.15 -22.37 7.70
N TRP A 19 -25.89 -21.22 8.32
CA TRP A 19 -25.26 -20.07 7.70
C TRP A 19 -23.82 -19.90 8.21
N ILE A 20 -22.93 -19.48 7.32
CA ILE A 20 -21.66 -18.87 7.71
C ILE A 20 -22.03 -17.48 8.24
N ASN A 21 -21.73 -17.21 9.51
CA ASN A 21 -22.08 -15.96 10.16
C ASN A 21 -20.82 -15.10 10.31
N ALA A 22 -20.82 -13.93 9.69
CA ALA A 22 -19.75 -12.95 9.80
C ALA A 22 -20.35 -11.60 10.19
N ASP A 23 -19.79 -10.93 11.19
CA ASP A 23 -20.30 -9.64 11.64
C ASP A 23 -19.48 -8.47 11.07
N ILE A 24 -19.93 -7.25 11.36
CA ILE A 24 -19.24 -6.02 11.00
C ILE A 24 -18.00 -5.88 11.89
N THR A 25 -16.83 -6.21 11.36
CA THR A 25 -15.55 -5.89 11.99
C THR A 25 -14.79 -4.92 11.09
N THR A 26 -13.89 -4.12 11.68
CA THR A 26 -12.91 -3.31 10.93
C THR A 26 -12.12 -4.17 9.94
N ASP A 27 -11.96 -5.45 10.25
CA ASP A 27 -11.16 -6.38 9.48
C ASP A 27 -11.78 -6.72 8.12
N ILE A 28 -13.11 -6.62 7.90
CA ILE A 28 -13.64 -6.83 6.54
C ILE A 28 -13.19 -5.74 5.55
N VAL A 29 -12.93 -4.54 6.07
CA VAL A 29 -12.46 -3.42 5.27
C VAL A 29 -10.95 -3.54 5.01
N VAL A 30 -10.20 -3.99 6.01
CA VAL A 30 -8.72 -4.05 5.98
C VAL A 30 -8.20 -5.37 5.42
N ASP A 31 -8.69 -6.50 5.96
CA ASP A 31 -8.25 -7.86 5.67
C ASP A 31 -9.27 -8.64 4.79
N GLY A 32 -10.53 -8.18 4.75
CA GLY A 32 -11.66 -8.86 4.11
C GLY A 32 -12.14 -10.12 4.85
N LEU A 33 -13.13 -10.78 4.27
CA LEU A 33 -13.63 -12.06 4.76
C LEU A 33 -12.61 -13.16 4.51
N ALA A 34 -12.33 -13.96 5.55
CA ALA A 34 -11.54 -15.20 5.47
C ALA A 34 -12.30 -16.33 4.72
N LEU A 35 -12.80 -16.02 3.54
CA LEU A 35 -13.54 -16.88 2.64
C LEU A 35 -12.92 -16.82 1.25
N GLU A 36 -12.89 -17.94 0.55
CA GLU A 36 -12.38 -18.03 -0.83
C GLU A 36 -13.27 -17.24 -1.79
N SER A 37 -12.68 -16.72 -2.86
CA SER A 37 -13.43 -16.07 -3.94
C SER A 37 -14.37 -17.08 -4.60
N ASN A 38 -15.55 -16.64 -5.05
CA ASN A 38 -16.55 -17.49 -5.72
C ASN A 38 -16.93 -18.76 -4.91
N SER A 39 -17.02 -18.65 -3.58
CA SER A 39 -17.27 -19.80 -2.71
C SER A 39 -18.68 -19.82 -2.10
N ILE A 40 -19.41 -18.70 -2.13
CA ILE A 40 -20.73 -18.53 -1.51
C ILE A 40 -21.83 -18.51 -2.58
N ASP A 41 -22.90 -19.27 -2.40
CA ASP A 41 -24.02 -19.35 -3.33
C ASP A 41 -24.97 -18.15 -3.22
N HIS A 42 -25.23 -17.70 -2.00
CA HIS A 42 -26.04 -16.52 -1.73
C HIS A 42 -25.68 -15.86 -0.39
N ILE A 43 -25.91 -14.55 -0.31
CA ILE A 43 -25.59 -13.69 0.83
C ILE A 43 -26.84 -12.93 1.27
N SER A 44 -27.14 -12.94 2.56
CA SER A 44 -28.10 -12.00 3.16
C SER A 44 -27.36 -11.06 4.11
N SER A 45 -27.78 -9.80 4.20
CA SER A 45 -27.26 -8.83 5.16
C SER A 45 -28.34 -7.84 5.55
N GLN A 46 -28.53 -7.63 6.85
CA GLN A 46 -29.65 -6.85 7.38
C GLN A 46 -29.11 -5.74 8.29
N HIS A 47 -29.37 -4.48 7.93
CA HIS A 47 -28.97 -3.29 8.68
C HIS A 47 -27.46 -3.18 8.98
N ALA A 48 -26.62 -3.81 8.17
CA ALA A 48 -25.18 -3.85 8.37
C ALA A 48 -24.45 -2.76 7.58
N LEU A 49 -24.76 -2.65 6.28
CA LEU A 49 -24.03 -1.78 5.35
C LEU A 49 -24.04 -0.31 5.81
N GLN A 50 -25.19 0.21 6.25
CA GLN A 50 -25.35 1.58 6.73
C GLN A 50 -24.57 1.93 8.02
N ARG A 51 -24.00 0.93 8.69
CA ARG A 51 -23.16 1.11 9.89
C ARG A 51 -21.69 1.39 9.55
N LEU A 52 -21.33 1.26 8.27
CA LEU A 52 -20.02 1.66 7.77
C LEU A 52 -20.00 3.14 7.40
N GLU A 53 -18.84 3.78 7.56
CA GLU A 53 -18.61 5.11 7.00
C GLU A 53 -18.69 5.06 5.47
N VAL A 54 -19.11 6.16 4.86
CA VAL A 54 -19.42 6.24 3.42
C VAL A 54 -18.28 5.72 2.53
N TYR A 55 -17.04 5.94 2.93
CA TYR A 55 -15.85 5.54 2.18
C TYR A 55 -15.60 4.03 2.17
N TYR A 56 -16.20 3.28 3.11
CA TYR A 56 -16.03 1.82 3.22
C TYR A 56 -17.18 1.01 2.60
N LEU A 57 -18.27 1.66 2.18
CA LEU A 57 -19.45 0.99 1.62
C LEU A 57 -19.10 0.17 0.37
N LEU A 58 -18.36 0.78 -0.55
CA LEU A 58 -17.97 0.14 -1.81
C LEU A 58 -17.02 -1.04 -1.54
N THR A 59 -16.02 -0.86 -0.67
CA THR A 59 -15.08 -1.93 -0.27
C THR A 59 -15.80 -3.14 0.31
N ALA A 60 -16.81 -2.92 1.17
CA ALA A 60 -17.59 -4.02 1.74
C ALA A 60 -18.42 -4.75 0.68
N LEU A 61 -19.08 -4.02 -0.23
CA LEU A 61 -19.85 -4.64 -1.32
C LEU A 61 -18.97 -5.39 -2.32
N GLU A 62 -17.80 -4.86 -2.66
CA GLU A 62 -16.79 -5.57 -3.46
C GLU A 62 -16.31 -6.84 -2.77
N GLU A 63 -16.28 -6.85 -1.44
CA GLU A 63 -15.92 -8.04 -0.69
C GLU A 63 -17.01 -9.12 -0.69
N LEU A 64 -18.27 -8.71 -0.54
CA LEU A 64 -19.41 -9.61 -0.73
C LEU A 64 -19.47 -10.12 -2.18
N TYR A 65 -19.19 -9.26 -3.15
CA TYR A 65 -19.09 -9.62 -4.56
C TYR A 65 -17.99 -10.68 -4.79
N ARG A 66 -16.80 -10.49 -4.19
CA ARG A 66 -15.67 -11.42 -4.35
C ARG A 66 -16.03 -12.83 -3.89
N VAL A 67 -16.62 -12.98 -2.70
CA VAL A 67 -16.94 -14.30 -2.14
C VAL A 67 -18.15 -14.96 -2.81
N LEU A 68 -19.06 -14.18 -3.39
CA LEU A 68 -20.23 -14.69 -4.09
C LEU A 68 -19.82 -15.42 -5.39
N LYS A 69 -20.44 -16.55 -5.68
CA LYS A 69 -20.28 -17.29 -6.94
C LYS A 69 -20.86 -16.50 -8.12
N PRO A 70 -20.33 -16.67 -9.33
CA PRO A 70 -21.01 -16.19 -10.55
C PRO A 70 -22.45 -16.72 -10.60
N GLY A 71 -23.42 -15.85 -10.87
CA GLY A 71 -24.84 -16.15 -10.80
C GLY A 71 -25.46 -16.14 -9.39
N GLY A 72 -24.65 -15.99 -8.34
CA GLY A 72 -25.13 -15.91 -6.96
C GLY A 72 -25.87 -14.60 -6.66
N THR A 73 -26.70 -14.61 -5.61
CA THR A 73 -27.55 -13.47 -5.21
C THR A 73 -27.08 -12.85 -3.88
N LEU A 74 -26.98 -11.52 -3.85
CA LEU A 74 -26.88 -10.72 -2.64
C LEU A 74 -28.24 -10.09 -2.33
N ARG A 75 -28.72 -10.27 -1.10
CA ARG A 75 -29.91 -9.59 -0.55
C ARG A 75 -29.50 -8.66 0.58
N LEU A 76 -29.89 -7.40 0.48
CA LEU A 76 -29.69 -6.40 1.53
C LEU A 76 -31.04 -5.92 2.07
N GLY A 77 -31.20 -5.92 3.39
CA GLY A 77 -32.23 -5.13 4.09
C GLY A 77 -31.59 -3.88 4.68
N LEU A 78 -32.03 -2.70 4.23
CA LEU A 78 -31.46 -1.41 4.60
C LEU A 78 -32.53 -0.50 5.18
N SER A 79 -32.13 0.43 6.07
CA SER A 79 -33.06 1.45 6.58
C SER A 79 -33.61 2.30 5.45
N ASP A 80 -34.91 2.50 5.40
CA ASP A 80 -35.60 3.29 4.36
C ASP A 80 -35.53 4.79 4.71
N PHE A 81 -34.47 5.42 4.18
CA PHE A 81 -34.25 6.86 4.30
C PHE A 81 -35.44 7.65 3.71
N ASP A 82 -35.88 7.29 2.50
CA ASP A 82 -36.96 7.99 1.79
C ASP A 82 -38.28 7.92 2.58
N ARG A 83 -38.62 6.73 3.11
CA ARG A 83 -39.81 6.55 3.94
C ARG A 83 -39.74 7.35 5.23
N SER A 84 -38.55 7.48 5.82
CA SER A 84 -38.35 8.27 7.04
C SER A 84 -38.51 9.77 6.80
N VAL A 85 -37.96 10.28 5.70
CA VAL A 85 -38.17 11.67 5.27
C VAL A 85 -39.63 11.92 4.95
N SER A 86 -40.27 11.03 4.18
CA SER A 86 -41.69 11.16 3.81
C SER A 86 -42.61 11.15 5.04
N ALA A 87 -42.35 10.29 6.03
CA ALA A 87 -43.13 10.28 7.27
C ALA A 87 -43.01 11.60 8.06
N TRP A 88 -41.82 12.21 8.08
CA TRP A 88 -41.61 13.52 8.69
C TRP A 88 -42.35 14.63 7.92
N GLU A 89 -42.21 14.68 6.59
CA GLU A 89 -42.89 15.67 5.74
C GLU A 89 -44.42 15.60 5.84
N THR A 90 -44.96 14.39 5.97
CA THR A 90 -46.41 14.14 6.06
C THR A 90 -46.95 14.17 7.48
N GLY A 91 -46.12 14.41 8.50
CA GLY A 91 -46.53 14.49 9.90
C GLY A 91 -46.94 13.15 10.53
N ARG A 92 -46.51 12.02 9.97
CA ARG A 92 -46.79 10.67 10.48
C ARG A 92 -45.89 10.33 11.67
N THR A 93 -46.28 10.77 12.86
CA THR A 93 -45.53 10.54 14.09
C THR A 93 -45.54 9.07 14.55
N ASP A 94 -46.53 8.29 14.12
CA ASP A 94 -46.67 6.85 14.38
C ASP A 94 -45.62 5.99 13.67
N TYR A 95 -44.94 6.55 12.67
CA TYR A 95 -43.87 5.87 11.96
C TYR A 95 -42.57 5.79 12.75
N PHE A 96 -42.30 6.76 13.63
CA PHE A 96 -41.03 6.83 14.33
C PHE A 96 -41.02 5.91 15.55
N TRP A 97 -40.03 5.02 15.64
CA TRP A 97 -39.86 4.13 16.80
C TRP A 97 -39.22 4.85 18.00
N CYS A 98 -38.58 6.00 17.76
CA CYS A 98 -38.12 6.91 18.81
C CYS A 98 -39.26 7.88 19.16
N SER A 99 -39.65 7.89 20.44
CA SER A 99 -40.64 8.83 21.00
C SER A 99 -40.05 9.68 22.13
N GLU A 100 -38.73 9.75 22.21
CA GLU A 100 -38.00 10.45 23.29
C GLU A 100 -37.99 11.97 23.09
N TRP A 101 -38.22 12.43 21.86
CA TRP A 101 -38.21 13.84 21.53
C TRP A 101 -39.62 14.38 21.32
N GLU A 102 -39.86 15.58 21.85
CA GLU A 102 -41.12 16.32 21.66
C GLU A 102 -41.30 16.80 20.20
N THR A 103 -40.22 16.82 19.41
CA THR A 103 -40.26 17.29 18.02
C THR A 103 -40.16 16.13 17.02
N PRO A 104 -40.98 16.11 15.96
CA PRO A 104 -40.85 15.13 14.88
C PRO A 104 -39.45 15.10 14.24
N SER A 105 -38.78 16.26 14.18
CA SER A 105 -37.41 16.36 13.67
C SER A 105 -36.39 15.64 14.56
N GLY A 106 -36.54 15.72 15.89
CA GLY A 106 -35.69 14.97 16.83
C GLY A 106 -35.85 13.45 16.67
N ASN A 107 -37.10 13.00 16.51
CA ASN A 107 -37.42 11.58 16.27
C ASN A 107 -36.87 11.10 14.91
N LEU A 108 -37.00 11.92 13.84
CA LEU A 108 -36.40 11.64 12.53
C LEU A 108 -34.86 11.50 12.62
N ILE A 109 -34.17 12.48 13.21
CA ILE A 109 -32.70 12.49 13.31
C ILE A 109 -32.21 11.26 14.09
N THR A 110 -32.87 10.92 15.20
CA THR A 110 -32.50 9.78 16.05
C THR A 110 -32.71 8.46 15.33
N GLN A 111 -33.81 8.31 14.59
CA GLN A 111 -34.08 7.14 13.78
C GLN A 111 -33.08 6.98 12.62
N LEU A 112 -32.79 8.06 11.88
CA LEU A 112 -31.84 8.03 10.77
C LEU A 112 -30.41 7.69 11.24
N THR A 113 -30.00 8.20 12.39
CA THR A 113 -28.69 7.92 12.98
C THR A 113 -28.67 6.61 13.77
N GLY A 114 -29.82 6.03 14.09
CA GLY A 114 -29.94 4.81 14.89
C GLY A 114 -29.19 4.92 16.22
N TYR A 115 -29.39 6.02 16.97
CA TYR A 115 -28.62 6.33 18.19
C TYR A 115 -27.09 6.36 17.97
N GLY A 116 -26.65 6.78 16.79
CA GLY A 116 -25.24 6.83 16.38
C GLY A 116 -24.67 5.52 15.83
N SER A 117 -25.48 4.46 15.73
CA SER A 117 -25.05 3.19 15.11
C SER A 117 -25.03 3.23 13.58
N THR A 118 -25.91 4.02 12.96
CA THR A 118 -25.88 4.29 11.51
C THR A 118 -24.85 5.38 11.25
N ARG A 119 -23.86 5.06 10.41
CA ARG A 119 -22.81 5.99 9.99
C ARG A 119 -23.11 6.61 8.63
N THR A 120 -23.86 5.94 7.78
CA THR A 120 -24.26 6.45 6.47
C THR A 120 -25.71 6.04 6.18
N PRO A 121 -26.68 6.97 6.25
CA PRO A 121 -28.02 6.73 5.76
C PRO A 121 -28.01 6.40 4.27
N ILE A 122 -28.82 5.42 3.84
CA ILE A 122 -28.84 4.93 2.46
C ILE A 122 -30.29 4.89 1.97
N ASN A 123 -30.54 5.35 0.75
CA ASN A 123 -31.79 5.13 0.03
C ASN A 123 -31.60 4.13 -1.12
N PHE A 124 -32.67 3.81 -1.87
CA PHE A 124 -32.57 2.82 -2.93
C PHE A 124 -31.65 3.26 -4.08
N GLU A 125 -31.74 4.53 -4.51
CA GLU A 125 -30.91 5.08 -5.60
C GLU A 125 -29.42 4.95 -5.28
N PHE A 126 -29.01 5.34 -4.06
CA PHE A 126 -27.62 5.23 -3.65
C PHE A 126 -27.17 3.77 -3.48
N ALA A 127 -28.03 2.90 -2.94
CA ALA A 127 -27.74 1.46 -2.87
C ALA A 127 -27.55 0.85 -4.27
N GLU A 128 -28.37 1.24 -5.24
CA GLU A 128 -28.26 0.78 -6.62
C GLU A 128 -26.94 1.23 -7.26
N GLU A 129 -26.57 2.49 -7.09
CA GLU A 129 -25.29 3.01 -7.58
C GLU A 129 -24.11 2.22 -7.00
N LEU A 130 -24.09 2.00 -5.68
CA LEU A 130 -23.03 1.27 -4.99
C LEU A 130 -22.93 -0.19 -5.46
N LEU A 131 -24.07 -0.88 -5.61
CA LEU A 131 -24.12 -2.27 -6.10
C LEU A 131 -23.58 -2.38 -7.53
N ARG A 132 -23.98 -1.46 -8.42
CA ARG A 132 -23.50 -1.44 -9.81
C ARG A 132 -22.00 -1.13 -9.88
N LYS A 133 -21.52 -0.17 -9.09
CA LYS A 133 -20.08 0.14 -8.99
C LYS A 133 -19.25 -1.03 -8.46
N SER A 134 -19.85 -1.90 -7.63
CA SER A 134 -19.22 -3.12 -7.11
C SER A 134 -19.24 -4.29 -8.11
N GLY A 135 -19.82 -4.10 -9.30
CA GLY A 135 -19.90 -5.12 -10.36
C GLY A 135 -21.17 -5.98 -10.34
N PHE A 136 -22.13 -5.71 -9.45
CA PHE A 136 -23.40 -6.43 -9.47
C PHE A 136 -24.30 -5.97 -10.63
N GLU A 137 -25.09 -6.90 -11.14
CA GLU A 137 -26.12 -6.68 -12.14
C GLU A 137 -27.50 -7.04 -11.59
N ARG A 138 -28.55 -6.77 -12.38
CA ARG A 138 -29.96 -7.08 -12.02
C ARG A 138 -30.34 -6.55 -10.63
N VAL A 139 -29.86 -5.35 -10.30
CA VAL A 139 -30.20 -4.67 -9.05
C VAL A 139 -31.68 -4.30 -9.07
N GLN A 140 -32.44 -4.78 -8.09
CA GLN A 140 -33.88 -4.57 -8.03
C GLN A 140 -34.39 -4.46 -6.60
N ARG A 141 -35.37 -3.57 -6.37
CA ARG A 141 -36.12 -3.53 -5.12
C ARG A 141 -37.00 -4.78 -5.02
N VAL A 142 -37.08 -5.36 -3.84
CA VAL A 142 -37.88 -6.55 -3.57
C VAL A 142 -38.71 -6.36 -2.30
N GLU A 143 -39.82 -7.08 -2.21
CA GLU A 143 -40.71 -7.01 -1.05
C GLU A 143 -40.20 -7.88 0.11
N TYR A 144 -40.73 -7.61 1.30
CA TYR A 144 -40.41 -8.36 2.52
C TYR A 144 -40.61 -9.86 2.33
N ARG A 145 -39.55 -10.65 2.57
CA ARG A 145 -39.48 -12.12 2.41
C ARG A 145 -39.75 -12.64 1.00
N GLN A 146 -39.99 -11.78 0.01
CA GLN A 146 -40.16 -12.18 -1.38
C GLN A 146 -38.81 -12.13 -2.09
N THR A 147 -38.49 -13.18 -2.84
CA THR A 147 -37.21 -13.32 -3.52
C THR A 147 -37.35 -14.00 -4.86
N SER A 148 -36.53 -13.58 -5.82
CA SER A 148 -36.34 -14.27 -7.10
C SER A 148 -35.13 -15.20 -7.09
N CYS A 149 -34.40 -15.25 -5.96
CA CYS A 149 -33.28 -16.14 -5.76
C CYS A 149 -33.76 -17.60 -5.80
N PRO A 150 -33.00 -18.53 -6.42
CA PRO A 150 -33.27 -19.96 -6.35
C PRO A 150 -33.28 -20.54 -4.92
N TYR A 151 -32.78 -19.78 -3.95
CA TYR A 151 -32.67 -20.14 -2.54
C TYR A 151 -33.63 -19.26 -1.71
N PRO A 152 -34.89 -19.70 -1.49
CA PRO A 152 -35.91 -18.87 -0.83
C PRO A 152 -35.55 -18.49 0.61
N GLU A 153 -34.68 -19.27 1.27
CA GLU A 153 -34.21 -19.02 2.63
C GLU A 153 -33.48 -17.68 2.79
N ILE A 154 -33.01 -17.06 1.70
CA ILE A 154 -32.34 -15.75 1.72
C ILE A 154 -33.25 -14.63 2.26
N GLY A 155 -34.56 -14.72 2.00
CA GLY A 155 -35.56 -13.76 2.45
C GLY A 155 -36.06 -14.02 3.86
N GLU A 156 -35.86 -15.21 4.43
CA GLU A 156 -36.32 -15.56 5.78
C GLU A 156 -35.63 -14.72 6.87
N LEU A 157 -34.42 -14.22 6.56
CA LEU A 157 -33.63 -13.37 7.44
C LEU A 157 -34.07 -11.90 7.43
N ASP A 158 -35.02 -11.52 6.59
CA ASP A 158 -35.50 -10.13 6.55
C ASP A 158 -36.06 -9.68 7.89
N SER A 159 -35.62 -8.50 8.31
CA SER A 159 -36.05 -7.86 9.54
C SER A 159 -36.62 -6.47 9.30
N ARG A 160 -37.52 -6.04 10.17
CA ARG A 160 -38.01 -4.66 10.26
C ARG A 160 -38.72 -4.10 9.00
N PRO A 161 -39.75 -4.77 8.45
CA PRO A 161 -40.41 -4.35 7.20
C PRO A 161 -41.05 -2.95 7.26
N GLY A 162 -41.36 -2.46 8.47
CA GLY A 162 -41.92 -1.13 8.68
C GLY A 162 -40.93 0.00 8.37
N GLU A 163 -39.63 -0.21 8.60
CA GLU A 163 -38.59 0.82 8.47
C GLU A 163 -37.55 0.52 7.39
N SER A 164 -37.72 -0.58 6.65
CA SER A 164 -36.71 -1.09 5.72
C SER A 164 -37.21 -1.17 4.28
N PHE A 165 -36.26 -1.02 3.35
CA PHE A 165 -36.40 -1.52 1.99
C PHE A 165 -35.44 -2.68 1.78
N TYR A 166 -35.78 -3.55 0.82
CA TYR A 166 -34.97 -4.70 0.47
C TYR A 166 -34.54 -4.59 -0.99
N VAL A 167 -33.29 -4.96 -1.25
CA VAL A 167 -32.72 -4.97 -2.60
C VAL A 167 -32.02 -6.30 -2.84
N GLU A 168 -32.23 -6.85 -4.04
CA GLU A 168 -31.50 -8.00 -4.56
C GLU A 168 -30.60 -7.57 -5.70
N ALA A 169 -29.41 -8.16 -5.76
CA ALA A 169 -28.44 -7.97 -6.83
C ALA A 169 -27.73 -9.29 -7.14
N VAL A 170 -27.31 -9.47 -8.39
CA VAL A 170 -26.73 -10.73 -8.88
C VAL A 170 -25.31 -10.49 -9.35
N LYS A 171 -24.39 -11.38 -8.99
CA LYS A 171 -23.06 -11.38 -9.59
C LYS A 171 -23.16 -11.95 -11.01
N PRO A 172 -22.71 -11.24 -12.05
CA PRO A 172 -22.80 -11.75 -13.42
C PRO A 172 -22.07 -13.09 -13.56
N CYS A 173 -22.60 -13.96 -14.41
CA CYS A 173 -21.87 -15.13 -14.87
C CYS A 173 -20.67 -14.63 -15.69
N LEU A 174 -19.44 -15.03 -15.31
CA LEU A 174 -18.28 -14.72 -16.15
C LEU A 174 -18.51 -15.33 -17.54
N PRO A 175 -18.24 -14.60 -18.64
CA PRO A 175 -18.17 -15.21 -19.95
C PRO A 175 -17.13 -16.33 -19.91
N GLU A 176 -17.34 -17.40 -20.71
CA GLU A 176 -16.32 -18.46 -20.81
C GLU A 176 -14.96 -17.82 -21.13
N PRO A 177 -13.86 -18.28 -20.49
CA PRO A 177 -12.55 -17.71 -20.74
C PRO A 177 -12.26 -17.82 -22.24
N THR A 178 -12.13 -16.67 -22.88
CA THR A 178 -11.59 -16.60 -24.24
C THR A 178 -10.26 -17.35 -24.24
N VAL A 179 -10.03 -18.22 -25.22
CA VAL A 179 -8.76 -18.96 -25.35
C VAL A 179 -7.64 -17.95 -25.54
N VAL A 180 -7.01 -17.54 -24.43
CA VAL A 180 -5.81 -16.69 -24.45
C VAL A 180 -4.67 -17.61 -24.87
N ARG A 181 -4.05 -17.30 -26.02
CA ARG A 181 -2.79 -17.96 -26.39
C ARG A 181 -1.73 -17.58 -25.34
N PRO A 182 -0.91 -18.52 -24.85
CA PRO A 182 0.10 -18.21 -23.85
C PRO A 182 1.11 -17.21 -24.41
N GLY A 183 1.13 -16.00 -23.84
CA GLY A 183 2.18 -15.02 -24.05
C GLY A 183 3.37 -15.28 -23.12
N PRO A 184 4.50 -14.57 -23.28
CA PRO A 184 5.62 -14.66 -22.34
C PRO A 184 5.17 -14.24 -20.93
N ALA A 185 5.90 -14.71 -19.91
CA ALA A 185 5.71 -14.27 -18.53
C ALA A 185 5.76 -12.74 -18.42
N THR A 186 4.86 -12.16 -17.63
CA THR A 186 4.77 -10.71 -17.41
C THR A 186 4.74 -10.38 -15.91
N GLN A 187 4.73 -9.09 -15.59
CA GLN A 187 4.78 -8.58 -14.21
C GLN A 187 6.01 -9.13 -13.46
N ILE A 188 7.13 -9.35 -14.15
CA ILE A 188 8.33 -9.92 -13.56
C ILE A 188 8.96 -8.89 -12.63
N HIS A 189 9.20 -9.27 -11.38
CA HIS A 189 9.84 -8.40 -10.41
C HIS A 189 10.64 -9.18 -9.36
N LEU A 190 11.57 -8.47 -8.76
CA LEU A 190 12.55 -8.99 -7.81
C LEU A 190 12.27 -8.49 -6.39
N SER A 191 12.52 -9.32 -5.39
CA SER A 191 12.45 -8.97 -3.97
C SER A 191 13.33 -9.90 -3.11
N TRP A 192 13.45 -9.60 -1.82
CA TRP A 192 14.17 -10.45 -0.86
C TRP A 192 13.29 -10.87 0.30
N ASN A 193 13.28 -12.17 0.59
CA ASN A 193 12.74 -12.74 1.83
C ASN A 193 13.80 -13.44 2.68
N GLN A 194 15.03 -13.53 2.16
CA GLN A 194 16.19 -14.16 2.75
C GLN A 194 17.40 -13.22 2.57
N GLU A 195 18.57 -13.66 3.02
CA GLU A 195 19.81 -12.90 3.00
C GLU A 195 20.11 -12.31 1.59
N PRO A 196 20.07 -10.96 1.42
CA PRO A 196 20.22 -10.30 0.12
C PRO A 196 21.54 -10.61 -0.59
N SER A 197 22.58 -10.95 0.17
CA SER A 197 23.90 -11.24 -0.38
C SER A 197 24.03 -12.62 -1.03
N THR A 198 23.11 -13.55 -0.73
CA THR A 198 23.21 -14.95 -1.22
C THR A 198 21.90 -15.48 -1.79
N SER A 199 20.90 -14.61 -1.94
CA SER A 199 19.57 -14.98 -2.42
C SER A 199 18.93 -13.93 -3.32
N MET A 200 17.97 -14.36 -4.10
CA MET A 200 17.10 -13.50 -4.92
C MET A 200 15.75 -14.17 -5.07
N THR A 201 14.66 -13.43 -4.87
CA THR A 201 13.31 -13.94 -5.16
C THR A 201 12.80 -13.34 -6.45
N ILE A 202 12.33 -14.19 -7.35
CA ILE A 202 11.76 -13.78 -8.64
C ILE A 202 10.28 -14.12 -8.61
N VAL A 203 9.44 -13.10 -8.82
CA VAL A 203 7.99 -13.24 -8.90
C VAL A 203 7.50 -12.84 -10.29
N TRP A 204 6.54 -13.58 -10.84
CA TRP A 204 5.91 -13.25 -12.11
C TRP A 204 4.48 -13.78 -12.23
N HIS A 205 3.76 -13.28 -13.22
CA HIS A 205 2.39 -13.64 -13.52
C HIS A 205 2.27 -14.45 -14.81
N THR A 206 1.32 -15.40 -14.84
CA THR A 206 0.84 -16.05 -16.06
C THR A 206 -0.69 -16.12 -16.12
N PRO A 207 -1.32 -16.06 -17.31
CA PRO A 207 -2.78 -16.10 -17.45
C PRO A 207 -3.45 -17.44 -17.12
N LEU A 208 -2.82 -18.59 -17.43
CA LEU A 208 -3.46 -19.92 -17.30
C LEU A 208 -2.88 -20.76 -16.15
N GLY A 209 -1.55 -20.79 -16.04
CA GLY A 209 -0.80 -21.49 -15.00
C GLY A 209 -0.97 -23.02 -14.99
N HIS A 210 -1.19 -23.65 -16.14
CA HIS A 210 -1.47 -25.10 -16.23
C HIS A 210 -0.21 -25.99 -16.17
N SER A 211 0.98 -25.41 -16.28
CA SER A 211 2.27 -26.12 -16.29
C SER A 211 3.13 -25.74 -15.07
N PRO A 212 4.06 -26.60 -14.63
CA PRO A 212 5.05 -26.23 -13.62
C PRO A 212 5.88 -25.01 -14.08
N ALA A 213 5.90 -23.97 -13.26
CA ALA A 213 6.61 -22.74 -13.54
C ALA A 213 8.05 -22.83 -13.00
N PHE A 214 9.01 -22.21 -13.69
CA PHE A 214 10.42 -22.23 -13.32
C PHE A 214 11.16 -20.96 -13.78
N VAL A 215 12.31 -20.73 -13.16
CA VAL A 215 13.31 -19.76 -13.61
C VAL A 215 14.57 -20.52 -14.02
N GLU A 216 15.17 -20.09 -15.13
CA GLU A 216 16.55 -20.44 -15.46
C GLU A 216 17.45 -19.27 -15.12
N TYR A 217 18.57 -19.54 -14.45
CA TYR A 217 19.53 -18.51 -14.03
C TYR A 217 20.97 -18.98 -14.16
N ARG A 218 21.90 -18.05 -14.34
CA ARG A 218 23.34 -18.30 -14.39
C ARG A 218 24.11 -17.08 -13.94
N GLU A 219 25.31 -17.31 -13.41
CA GLU A 219 26.26 -16.23 -13.18
C GLU A 219 26.67 -15.61 -14.52
N LEU A 220 26.82 -14.29 -14.56
CA LEU A 220 27.20 -13.59 -15.79
C LEU A 220 28.53 -14.10 -16.33
N GLY A 221 28.57 -14.47 -17.60
CA GLY A 221 29.75 -15.03 -18.26
C GLY A 221 29.90 -16.56 -18.12
N ILE A 222 29.01 -17.22 -17.37
CA ILE A 222 28.93 -18.69 -17.32
C ILE A 222 27.87 -19.17 -18.32
N ASP A 223 28.20 -20.13 -19.17
CA ASP A 223 27.29 -20.59 -20.23
C ASP A 223 26.15 -21.48 -19.73
N THR A 224 26.39 -22.22 -18.63
CA THR A 224 25.46 -23.24 -18.13
C THR A 224 24.33 -22.61 -17.31
N TRP A 225 23.09 -22.82 -17.77
CA TRP A 225 21.89 -22.44 -17.04
C TRP A 225 21.58 -23.45 -15.92
N ARG A 226 21.30 -22.93 -14.73
CA ARG A 226 20.67 -23.67 -13.63
C ARG A 226 19.17 -23.43 -13.68
N ARG A 227 18.38 -24.39 -13.20
CA ARG A 227 16.92 -24.30 -13.17
C ARG A 227 16.41 -24.37 -11.74
N GLN A 228 15.51 -23.45 -11.39
CA GLN A 228 14.81 -23.42 -10.11
C GLN A 228 13.30 -23.48 -10.35
N LEU A 229 12.62 -24.45 -9.74
CA LEU A 229 11.16 -24.52 -9.78
C LEU A 229 10.53 -23.41 -8.92
N ALA A 230 9.40 -22.89 -9.39
CA ALA A 230 8.59 -21.94 -8.65
C ALA A 230 7.42 -22.60 -7.92
N THR A 231 6.99 -21.95 -6.84
CA THR A 231 5.69 -22.20 -6.24
C THR A 231 4.66 -21.34 -6.97
N SER A 232 3.53 -21.95 -7.34
CA SER A 232 2.45 -21.29 -8.08
C SER A 232 1.21 -21.17 -7.20
N THR A 233 0.66 -19.97 -7.06
CA THR A 233 -0.59 -19.70 -6.34
C THR A 233 -1.59 -18.99 -7.26
N PRO A 234 -2.90 -19.11 -7.00
CA PRO A 234 -3.87 -18.25 -7.67
C PRO A 234 -3.50 -16.78 -7.47
N SER A 235 -3.50 -15.99 -8.55
CA SER A 235 -3.39 -14.53 -8.42
C SER A 235 -4.65 -14.02 -7.70
N PRO A 236 -4.56 -12.93 -6.91
CA PRO A 236 -5.74 -12.21 -6.45
C PRO A 236 -6.65 -11.76 -7.62
N GLY A 237 -6.05 -11.48 -8.78
CA GLY A 237 -6.74 -11.22 -10.03
C GLY A 237 -6.95 -12.47 -10.90
N ALA A 238 -6.94 -12.30 -12.21
CA ALA A 238 -6.94 -13.43 -13.14
C ALA A 238 -5.56 -14.12 -13.17
N GLY A 239 -5.52 -15.42 -13.46
CA GLY A 239 -4.28 -16.17 -13.66
C GLY A 239 -3.57 -16.62 -12.38
N LYS A 240 -2.26 -16.87 -12.47
CA LYS A 240 -1.42 -17.35 -11.37
C LYS A 240 -0.23 -16.43 -11.12
N LEU A 241 0.18 -16.37 -9.86
CA LEU A 241 1.46 -15.82 -9.44
C LEU A 241 2.44 -16.96 -9.19
N HIS A 242 3.67 -16.77 -9.63
CA HIS A 242 4.76 -17.73 -9.49
C HIS A 242 5.91 -17.09 -8.74
N GLN A 243 6.47 -17.81 -7.77
CA GLN A 243 7.61 -17.35 -6.98
C GLN A 243 8.72 -18.40 -7.00
N ALA A 244 9.89 -18.02 -7.50
CA ALA A 244 11.12 -18.83 -7.44
C ALA A 244 12.12 -18.20 -6.47
N GLN A 245 12.54 -19.00 -5.47
CA GLN A 245 13.60 -18.63 -4.55
C GLN A 245 14.95 -19.11 -5.07
N LEU A 246 15.84 -18.19 -5.43
CA LEU A 246 17.24 -18.51 -5.68
C LEU A 246 18.02 -18.41 -4.37
N THR A 247 18.83 -19.42 -4.05
CA THR A 247 19.69 -19.48 -2.86
C THR A 247 21.09 -19.95 -3.22
N GLY A 248 22.06 -19.71 -2.33
CA GLY A 248 23.46 -20.11 -2.55
C GLY A 248 24.12 -19.33 -3.68
N LEU A 249 23.65 -18.10 -3.93
CA LEU A 249 24.28 -17.16 -4.84
C LEU A 249 25.54 -16.57 -4.19
N LEU A 250 26.47 -16.13 -5.02
CA LEU A 250 27.68 -15.45 -4.55
C LEU A 250 27.36 -13.98 -4.24
N PRO A 251 27.91 -13.38 -3.17
CA PRO A 251 27.77 -11.96 -2.89
C PRO A 251 28.34 -11.07 -3.99
N ALA A 252 27.78 -9.86 -4.14
CA ALA A 252 28.22 -8.84 -5.09
C ALA A 252 28.41 -9.33 -6.55
N THR A 253 27.60 -10.31 -6.96
CA THR A 253 27.77 -11.04 -8.23
C THR A 253 26.58 -10.81 -9.13
N GLU A 254 26.83 -10.67 -10.43
CA GLU A 254 25.79 -10.46 -11.43
C GLU A 254 25.29 -11.78 -11.99
N TYR A 255 23.96 -11.88 -12.14
CA TYR A 255 23.27 -13.04 -12.66
C TYR A 255 22.37 -12.65 -13.83
N GLU A 256 22.32 -13.53 -14.82
CA GLU A 256 21.30 -13.52 -15.87
C GLU A 256 20.19 -14.50 -15.51
N TYR A 257 18.94 -14.15 -15.79
CA TYR A 257 17.80 -15.02 -15.56
C TYR A 257 16.68 -14.85 -16.61
N ARG A 258 15.83 -15.87 -16.75
CA ARG A 258 14.57 -15.81 -17.52
C ARG A 258 13.50 -16.68 -16.87
N ALA A 259 12.25 -16.24 -16.94
CA ALA A 259 11.09 -16.93 -16.36
C ALA A 259 10.30 -17.70 -17.42
N SER A 260 9.74 -18.85 -17.06
CA SER A 260 8.85 -19.64 -17.90
C SER A 260 7.46 -19.00 -18.00
N ALA A 261 6.79 -19.12 -19.15
CA ALA A 261 5.35 -18.85 -19.26
C ALA A 261 4.52 -20.10 -18.87
N ASP A 262 3.34 -20.27 -19.47
CA ASP A 262 2.43 -21.41 -19.29
C ASP A 262 2.96 -22.69 -20.00
N GLY A 263 4.12 -23.18 -19.57
CA GLY A 263 4.83 -24.30 -20.19
C GLY A 263 6.33 -24.07 -20.24
N GLU A 264 7.04 -24.89 -21.03
CA GLU A 264 8.48 -24.68 -21.26
C GLU A 264 8.77 -23.43 -22.10
N GLU A 265 7.86 -23.05 -23.00
CA GLU A 265 7.97 -21.91 -23.92
C GLU A 265 6.59 -21.24 -24.15
N PRO A 266 6.54 -19.94 -24.51
CA PRO A 266 7.69 -19.03 -24.60
C PRO A 266 8.26 -18.66 -23.22
N ARG A 267 9.55 -18.35 -23.16
CA ARG A 267 10.19 -17.75 -21.97
C ARG A 267 10.18 -16.22 -22.05
N SER A 268 10.41 -15.55 -20.92
CA SER A 268 10.70 -14.12 -20.92
C SER A 268 11.99 -13.79 -21.68
N GLU A 269 12.24 -12.51 -21.93
CA GLU A 269 13.60 -12.05 -22.25
C GLU A 269 14.58 -12.38 -21.11
N ILE A 270 15.88 -12.29 -21.40
CA ILE A 270 16.92 -12.44 -20.39
C ILE A 270 17.06 -11.11 -19.65
N PHE A 271 16.87 -11.15 -18.34
CA PHE A 271 17.13 -10.04 -17.44
C PHE A 271 18.46 -10.22 -16.73
N ARG A 272 19.01 -9.12 -16.22
CA ARG A 272 20.25 -9.09 -15.43
C ARG A 272 19.98 -8.41 -14.10
N THR A 273 20.47 -9.03 -13.03
CA THR A 273 20.40 -8.51 -11.66
C THR A 273 21.72 -8.76 -10.92
N ARG A 274 21.85 -8.22 -9.70
CA ARG A 274 23.05 -8.32 -8.87
C ARG A 274 22.68 -8.64 -7.43
N THR A 275 23.37 -9.59 -6.81
CA THR A 275 23.25 -9.86 -5.37
C THR A 275 23.90 -8.74 -4.55
N ALA A 276 23.41 -8.54 -3.33
CA ALA A 276 24.00 -7.59 -2.40
C ALA A 276 25.44 -7.97 -2.02
N PRO A 277 26.28 -7.04 -1.55
CA PRO A 277 27.54 -7.38 -0.92
C PRO A 277 27.31 -8.21 0.36
N GLY A 278 28.34 -8.93 0.80
CA GLY A 278 28.29 -9.69 2.05
C GLY A 278 28.10 -8.81 3.29
N PRO A 279 28.11 -9.40 4.51
CA PRO A 279 27.81 -8.70 5.75
C PRO A 279 28.85 -7.65 6.17
N GLU A 280 30.03 -7.65 5.53
CA GLU A 280 31.08 -6.65 5.74
C GLU A 280 30.69 -5.29 5.15
N ARG A 281 31.36 -4.23 5.59
CA ARG A 281 31.16 -2.89 5.02
C ARG A 281 31.42 -2.91 3.52
N ALA A 282 30.50 -2.34 2.75
CA ALA A 282 30.58 -2.26 1.32
C ALA A 282 29.93 -0.98 0.81
N ASP A 283 30.40 -0.53 -0.35
CA ASP A 283 29.83 0.61 -1.05
C ASP A 283 28.65 0.14 -1.91
N PHE A 284 27.51 0.82 -1.80
CA PHE A 284 26.33 0.57 -2.63
C PHE A 284 25.42 1.79 -2.64
N SER A 285 24.49 1.86 -3.60
CA SER A 285 23.40 2.83 -3.59
C SER A 285 22.05 2.14 -3.65
N PHE A 286 21.01 2.81 -3.16
CA PHE A 286 19.63 2.40 -3.28
C PHE A 286 18.75 3.60 -3.63
N ALA A 287 17.60 3.33 -4.23
CA ALA A 287 16.59 4.36 -4.49
C ALA A 287 15.43 4.28 -3.50
N PHE A 288 14.75 5.40 -3.24
CA PHE A 288 13.47 5.46 -2.55
C PHE A 288 12.41 6.08 -3.46
N LEU A 289 11.25 5.43 -3.54
CA LEU A 289 10.13 5.81 -4.40
C LEU A 289 8.79 5.55 -3.69
N CYS A 290 7.86 6.49 -3.76
CA CYS A 290 6.54 6.43 -3.12
C CYS A 290 5.51 7.16 -3.99
N ASP A 291 4.20 6.92 -3.86
CA ASP A 291 3.14 7.70 -4.53
C ASP A 291 3.27 7.73 -6.07
N THR A 292 3.28 6.55 -6.70
CA THR A 292 3.70 6.40 -8.10
C THR A 292 2.57 6.59 -9.11
N GLY A 293 1.40 6.00 -8.86
CA GLY A 293 0.29 5.94 -9.82
C GLY A 293 0.61 5.16 -11.09
N ILE A 294 -0.30 5.24 -12.07
CA ILE A 294 -0.15 4.64 -13.40
C ILE A 294 -0.22 5.75 -14.42
N THR A 295 0.77 5.85 -15.32
CA THR A 295 0.84 6.95 -16.28
C THR A 295 -0.29 6.89 -17.31
N GLY A 296 -0.62 8.05 -17.91
CA GLY A 296 -1.63 8.15 -18.97
C GLY A 296 -3.06 8.26 -18.46
N ARG A 297 -3.25 8.68 -17.21
CA ARG A 297 -4.58 8.98 -16.66
C ARG A 297 -5.20 10.18 -17.40
N PRO A 298 -6.51 10.14 -17.73
CA PRO A 298 -7.17 11.26 -18.39
C PRO A 298 -7.22 12.55 -17.56
N ASP A 299 -7.10 12.44 -16.23
CA ASP A 299 -7.08 13.57 -15.30
C ASP A 299 -5.71 14.28 -15.22
N GLY A 300 -4.68 13.74 -15.88
CA GLY A 300 -3.33 14.32 -15.86
C GLY A 300 -2.59 14.18 -14.52
N ASN A 301 -3.10 13.37 -13.58
CA ASN A 301 -2.53 13.30 -12.23
C ASN A 301 -1.31 12.42 -12.08
N ALA A 302 -1.03 11.52 -13.03
CA ALA A 302 0.12 10.61 -12.98
C ALA A 302 1.02 10.81 -14.19
N THR A 303 1.98 11.72 -14.08
CA THR A 303 2.86 12.14 -15.19
C THR A 303 4.33 11.78 -14.95
N GLY A 304 4.77 11.64 -13.70
CA GLY A 304 6.20 11.50 -13.38
C GLY A 304 6.77 10.08 -13.56
N LEU A 305 5.95 9.03 -13.37
CA LEU A 305 6.47 7.69 -13.11
C LEU A 305 7.33 7.11 -14.24
N THR A 306 6.89 7.22 -15.50
CA THR A 306 7.66 6.70 -16.64
C THR A 306 9.07 7.29 -16.71
N GLN A 307 9.20 8.59 -16.45
CA GLN A 307 10.49 9.26 -16.45
C GLN A 307 11.36 8.81 -15.27
N ILE A 308 10.78 8.76 -14.07
CA ILE A 308 11.47 8.30 -12.85
C ILE A 308 11.97 6.86 -13.00
N VAL A 309 11.16 5.98 -13.57
CA VAL A 309 11.55 4.58 -13.87
C VAL A 309 12.80 4.53 -14.74
N ASN A 310 12.85 5.34 -15.80
CA ASN A 310 14.01 5.40 -16.69
C ASN A 310 15.26 5.97 -16.01
N GLU A 311 15.09 6.98 -15.15
CA GLU A 311 16.19 7.59 -14.41
C GLU A 311 16.78 6.65 -13.35
N ILE A 312 15.93 5.96 -12.59
CA ILE A 312 16.38 4.96 -11.61
C ILE A 312 17.08 3.79 -12.35
N LEU A 313 16.54 3.36 -13.49
CA LEU A 313 17.17 2.32 -14.31
C LEU A 313 18.57 2.74 -14.79
N ALA A 314 18.75 4.01 -15.17
CA ALA A 314 20.04 4.57 -15.57
C ALA A 314 21.02 4.70 -14.39
N ALA A 315 20.53 5.05 -13.19
CA ALA A 315 21.33 5.14 -11.98
C ALA A 315 21.85 3.77 -11.51
N ARG A 316 21.14 2.68 -11.85
CA ARG A 316 21.47 1.28 -11.48
C ARG A 316 21.71 1.10 -9.97
N PRO A 317 20.76 1.51 -9.09
CA PRO A 317 20.88 1.22 -7.67
C PRO A 317 20.83 -0.29 -7.42
N LEU A 318 21.38 -0.72 -6.28
CA LEU A 318 21.37 -2.11 -5.86
C LEU A 318 19.94 -2.62 -5.59
N PHE A 319 19.08 -1.76 -5.03
CA PHE A 319 17.68 -2.04 -4.75
C PHE A 319 16.87 -0.75 -4.62
N ILE A 320 15.55 -0.91 -4.50
CA ILE A 320 14.58 0.17 -4.29
C ILE A 320 13.80 -0.09 -3.01
N LEU A 321 13.65 0.94 -2.19
CA LEU A 321 12.69 1.00 -1.09
C LEU A 321 11.39 1.61 -1.61
N GLY A 322 10.29 0.86 -1.53
CA GLY A 322 8.95 1.32 -1.88
C GLY A 322 8.24 1.90 -0.67
N GLY A 323 7.80 3.16 -0.74
CA GLY A 323 7.11 3.85 0.34
C GLY A 323 5.59 3.63 0.40
N GLY A 324 4.99 2.90 -0.55
CA GLY A 324 3.54 2.74 -0.65
C GLY A 324 2.86 3.69 -1.64
N ASP A 325 1.54 3.51 -1.78
CA ASP A 325 0.66 4.19 -2.72
C ASP A 325 1.10 4.01 -4.19
N TYR A 326 0.78 2.85 -4.74
CA TYR A 326 1.29 2.37 -6.01
C TYR A 326 0.31 2.56 -7.17
N ALA A 327 -0.80 1.82 -7.17
CA ALA A 327 -1.70 1.74 -8.32
C ALA A 327 -2.78 2.83 -8.33
N TYR A 328 -3.25 3.27 -7.15
CA TYR A 328 -4.36 4.22 -7.01
C TYR A 328 -5.63 3.76 -7.75
N ALA A 329 -5.97 2.46 -7.61
CA ALA A 329 -7.10 1.83 -8.28
C ALA A 329 -8.46 2.44 -7.88
N ASN A 330 -8.52 3.12 -6.74
CA ASN A 330 -9.71 3.84 -6.30
C ASN A 330 -10.11 5.00 -7.20
N SER A 331 -9.14 5.66 -7.83
CA SER A 331 -9.37 6.87 -8.62
C SER A 331 -9.00 6.69 -10.09
N ASP A 332 -8.40 5.57 -10.50
CA ASP A 332 -8.12 5.28 -11.91
C ASP A 332 -9.28 4.56 -12.61
N HIS A 333 -10.23 5.33 -13.12
CA HIS A 333 -11.44 4.80 -13.76
C HIS A 333 -11.20 4.12 -15.12
N ARG A 334 -9.95 4.07 -15.62
CA ARG A 334 -9.63 3.28 -16.83
C ARG A 334 -9.76 1.79 -16.59
N PHE A 335 -9.60 1.34 -15.34
CA PHE A 335 -9.62 -0.08 -14.98
C PHE A 335 -10.97 -0.47 -14.39
N GLN A 336 -11.56 -1.54 -14.93
CA GLN A 336 -12.84 -2.06 -14.46
C GLN A 336 -12.74 -2.77 -13.10
N THR A 337 -11.56 -3.26 -12.74
CA THR A 337 -11.32 -3.99 -11.49
C THR A 337 -10.07 -3.48 -10.80
N ILE A 338 -10.01 -3.62 -9.47
CA ILE A 338 -8.83 -3.25 -8.69
C ILE A 338 -7.58 -4.01 -9.16
N HIS A 339 -7.73 -5.30 -9.47
CA HIS A 339 -6.61 -6.13 -9.91
C HIS A 339 -6.13 -5.75 -11.32
N GLY A 340 -7.03 -5.28 -12.18
CA GLY A 340 -6.63 -4.74 -13.49
C GLY A 340 -5.72 -3.51 -13.36
N ALA A 341 -5.97 -2.63 -12.39
CA ALA A 341 -5.11 -1.49 -12.10
C ALA A 341 -3.76 -1.94 -11.51
N ILE A 342 -3.78 -2.84 -10.52
CA ILE A 342 -2.56 -3.39 -9.91
C ILE A 342 -1.69 -4.09 -10.97
N ASP A 343 -2.28 -4.95 -11.80
CA ASP A 343 -1.57 -5.66 -12.86
C ASP A 343 -0.94 -4.67 -13.86
N ALA A 344 -1.65 -3.59 -14.21
CA ALA A 344 -1.12 -2.54 -15.08
C ALA A 344 0.05 -1.77 -14.44
N TRP A 345 0.01 -1.53 -13.12
CA TRP A 345 1.14 -0.94 -12.39
C TRP A 345 2.38 -1.85 -12.47
N PHE A 346 2.22 -3.17 -12.25
CA PHE A 346 3.34 -4.11 -12.37
C PHE A 346 3.89 -4.19 -13.80
N VAL A 347 3.03 -4.14 -14.82
CA VAL A 347 3.47 -4.07 -16.22
C VAL A 347 4.28 -2.80 -16.48
N GLN A 348 3.83 -1.65 -15.98
CA GLN A 348 4.54 -0.38 -16.09
C GLN A 348 5.90 -0.41 -15.37
N MET A 349 5.98 -1.09 -14.21
CA MET A 349 7.19 -1.17 -13.39
C MET A 349 8.17 -2.28 -13.78
N GLN A 350 7.74 -3.32 -14.51
CA GLN A 350 8.58 -4.45 -14.95
C GLN A 350 9.93 -4.05 -15.56
N PRO A 351 10.03 -3.02 -16.44
CA PRO A 351 11.33 -2.62 -16.99
C PRO A 351 12.40 -2.36 -15.93
N LEU A 352 12.00 -1.86 -14.76
CA LEU A 352 12.87 -1.62 -13.62
C LEU A 352 12.91 -2.81 -12.66
N LEU A 353 11.75 -3.33 -12.25
CA LEU A 353 11.68 -4.32 -11.18
C LEU A 353 12.17 -5.71 -11.58
N ALA A 354 12.24 -6.03 -12.87
CA ALA A 354 12.90 -7.24 -13.37
C ALA A 354 14.44 -7.15 -13.32
N ARG A 355 15.01 -6.02 -12.87
CA ARG A 355 16.48 -5.81 -12.82
C ARG A 355 16.93 -5.43 -11.41
N VAL A 356 16.10 -4.67 -10.71
CA VAL A 356 16.40 -4.11 -9.39
C VAL A 356 15.37 -4.61 -8.36
N PRO A 357 15.80 -5.27 -7.26
CA PRO A 357 14.92 -5.69 -6.18
C PRO A 357 14.11 -4.54 -5.57
N PHE A 358 12.84 -4.80 -5.29
CA PHE A 358 11.91 -3.85 -4.70
C PHE A 358 11.43 -4.33 -3.33
N MET A 359 11.73 -3.54 -2.30
CA MET A 359 11.35 -3.80 -0.92
C MET A 359 10.17 -2.91 -0.58
N ALA A 360 8.95 -3.42 -0.77
CA ALA A 360 7.72 -2.66 -0.68
C ALA A 360 7.23 -2.44 0.76
N GLN A 361 6.86 -1.21 1.08
CA GLN A 361 5.93 -0.88 2.16
C GLN A 361 4.60 -0.39 1.56
N TYR A 362 3.54 -0.33 2.36
CA TYR A 362 2.17 -0.11 1.91
C TYR A 362 1.60 1.18 2.47
N GLY A 363 0.86 1.90 1.62
CA GLY A 363 0.18 3.13 1.96
C GLY A 363 -1.31 2.95 2.20
N ASN A 364 -2.00 4.06 2.41
CA ASN A 364 -3.45 4.03 2.62
C ASN A 364 -4.20 3.56 1.38
N HIS A 365 -3.64 3.72 0.17
CA HIS A 365 -4.26 3.22 -1.05
C HIS A 365 -4.24 1.70 -1.13
N GLU A 366 -3.19 1.05 -0.62
CA GLU A 366 -3.11 -0.42 -0.57
C GLU A 366 -3.98 -1.04 0.53
N ILE A 367 -4.53 -0.25 1.46
CA ILE A 367 -5.15 -0.76 2.69
C ILE A 367 -6.61 -0.32 2.90
N TYR A 368 -6.95 0.94 2.58
CA TYR A 368 -8.24 1.54 2.94
C TYR A 368 -9.05 2.03 1.75
N LEU A 369 -8.38 2.46 0.67
CA LEU A 369 -9.03 3.06 -0.49
C LEU A 369 -9.24 2.02 -1.58
N ARG A 370 -10.19 1.12 -1.36
CA ARG A 370 -10.60 -0.04 -2.19
C ARG A 370 -9.60 -1.18 -2.31
N GLU A 371 -8.31 -0.91 -2.45
CA GLU A 371 -7.29 -1.96 -2.42
C GLU A 371 -7.05 -2.42 -0.98
N ARG A 372 -6.62 -3.67 -0.81
CA ARG A 372 -6.35 -4.29 0.50
C ARG A 372 -4.99 -4.93 0.54
N PHE A 373 -4.47 -5.15 1.76
CA PHE A 373 -3.16 -5.77 1.97
C PHE A 373 -3.01 -7.08 1.19
N ARG A 374 -4.03 -7.95 1.23
CA ARG A 374 -4.05 -9.24 0.52
C ARG A 374 -4.07 -9.13 -1.02
N ASP A 375 -4.44 -7.97 -1.56
CA ASP A 375 -4.39 -7.73 -3.00
C ASP A 375 -2.94 -7.50 -3.45
N TRP A 376 -2.04 -7.16 -2.52
CA TRP A 376 -0.62 -6.86 -2.76
C TRP A 376 0.35 -7.86 -2.15
N ALA A 377 0.11 -8.34 -0.93
CA ALA A 377 1.02 -9.19 -0.18
C ALA A 377 1.45 -10.45 -0.93
N PRO A 378 0.57 -11.17 -1.69
CA PRO A 378 0.98 -12.34 -2.46
C PRO A 378 1.92 -12.02 -3.64
N ARG A 379 2.06 -10.75 -4.02
CA ARG A 379 2.91 -10.33 -5.14
C ARG A 379 4.35 -10.12 -4.70
N PHE A 380 4.62 -9.77 -3.46
CA PHE A 380 5.99 -9.53 -2.99
C PHE A 380 6.45 -10.59 -1.99
N ALA A 381 7.74 -10.90 -2.02
CA ALA A 381 8.37 -11.70 -0.99
C ALA A 381 9.09 -10.78 0.00
N PHE A 382 8.80 -10.94 1.29
CA PHE A 382 9.36 -10.10 2.35
C PHE A 382 10.17 -10.93 3.35
N PRO A 383 11.17 -10.33 4.01
CA PRO A 383 11.85 -10.95 5.13
C PRO A 383 10.88 -11.25 6.27
N HIS A 384 11.30 -12.14 7.17
CA HIS A 384 10.57 -12.34 8.42
C HIS A 384 10.54 -11.05 9.25
N GLY A 385 9.44 -10.85 9.97
CA GLY A 385 9.24 -9.68 10.81
C GLY A 385 7.99 -9.83 11.67
N PHE A 386 7.24 -8.74 11.83
CA PHE A 386 6.05 -8.69 12.68
C PHE A 386 4.76 -8.54 11.87
N ASP A 387 3.66 -9.06 12.43
CA ASP A 387 2.31 -9.02 11.84
C ASP A 387 2.29 -9.55 10.40
N HIS A 388 2.67 -10.82 10.24
CA HIS A 388 2.67 -11.54 8.95
C HIS A 388 3.49 -10.86 7.84
N GLY A 389 4.59 -10.19 8.21
CA GLY A 389 5.49 -9.52 7.26
C GLY A 389 5.03 -8.14 6.82
N LYS A 390 3.98 -7.57 7.43
CA LYS A 390 3.64 -6.15 7.26
C LYS A 390 4.79 -5.25 7.70
N ASN A 391 5.43 -5.62 8.81
CA ASN A 391 6.65 -4.99 9.29
C ASN A 391 7.80 -5.98 9.16
N TYR A 392 8.95 -5.53 8.64
CA TYR A 392 10.11 -6.41 8.45
C TYR A 392 11.40 -5.61 8.49
N SER A 393 12.52 -6.32 8.64
CA SER A 393 13.85 -5.73 8.55
C SER A 393 14.79 -6.61 7.74
N PHE A 394 15.84 -5.99 7.20
CA PHE A 394 16.91 -6.67 6.47
C PHE A 394 18.20 -5.87 6.56
N GLU A 395 19.32 -6.52 6.23
CA GLU A 395 20.64 -5.95 6.35
C GLU A 395 21.38 -6.02 5.02
N ILE A 396 22.17 -4.99 4.72
CA ILE A 396 23.14 -4.99 3.61
C ILE A 396 24.43 -4.36 4.15
N GLY A 397 25.50 -5.15 4.20
CA GLY A 397 26.74 -4.75 4.86
C GLY A 397 26.51 -4.30 6.30
N ASP A 398 26.95 -3.07 6.63
CA ASP A 398 26.81 -2.47 7.96
C ASP A 398 25.58 -1.58 8.13
N VAL A 399 24.59 -1.70 7.24
CA VAL A 399 23.30 -0.99 7.29
C VAL A 399 22.16 -1.94 7.67
N HIS A 400 21.31 -1.49 8.59
CA HIS A 400 20.04 -2.14 8.94
C HIS A 400 18.87 -1.30 8.44
N PHE A 401 17.96 -1.94 7.73
CA PHE A 401 16.74 -1.33 7.19
C PHE A 401 15.53 -1.87 7.93
N THR A 402 14.65 -0.99 8.40
CA THR A 402 13.37 -1.37 9.02
C THR A 402 12.21 -0.79 8.20
N ALA A 403 11.34 -1.66 7.70
CA ALA A 403 10.09 -1.31 7.03
C ALA A 403 8.94 -1.32 8.04
N LEU A 404 8.27 -0.18 8.21
CA LEU A 404 7.18 -0.05 9.18
C LEU A 404 5.82 0.16 8.49
N PHE A 405 4.85 -0.65 8.87
CA PHE A 405 3.48 -0.62 8.37
C PHE A 405 2.65 0.40 9.14
N VAL A 406 2.61 1.64 8.64
CA VAL A 406 1.80 2.73 9.21
C VAL A 406 1.00 3.40 8.08
N PRO A 407 -0.07 2.75 7.57
CA PRO A 407 -0.86 3.25 6.44
C PRO A 407 -1.98 4.21 6.88
N GLY A 408 -2.04 4.59 8.16
CA GLY A 408 -3.19 5.29 8.73
C GLY A 408 -3.19 5.22 10.25
N PRO A 409 -3.85 4.24 10.87
CA PRO A 409 -3.97 4.14 12.32
C PRO A 409 -2.62 4.21 13.04
N PRO A 410 -2.57 4.79 14.26
CA PRO A 410 -1.37 4.76 15.08
C PRO A 410 -0.89 3.31 15.31
N PRO A 411 0.44 3.08 15.36
CA PRO A 411 0.98 1.75 15.59
C PRO A 411 0.54 1.18 16.93
N SER A 412 0.31 -0.13 16.97
CA SER A 412 -0.05 -0.82 18.21
C SER A 412 1.11 -0.87 19.20
N ALA A 413 0.82 -1.09 20.48
CA ALA A 413 1.88 -1.27 21.48
C ALA A 413 2.83 -2.44 21.14
N GLN A 414 2.31 -3.53 20.56
CA GLN A 414 3.13 -4.67 20.14
C GLN A 414 4.03 -4.32 18.95
N GLN A 415 3.52 -3.55 17.99
CA GLN A 415 4.32 -3.07 16.86
C GLN A 415 5.44 -2.13 17.34
N MET A 416 5.16 -1.27 18.31
CA MET A 416 6.17 -0.38 18.90
C MET A 416 7.23 -1.13 19.70
N LEU A 417 6.84 -2.19 20.43
CA LEU A 417 7.79 -3.08 21.10
C LEU A 417 8.68 -3.82 20.09
N TRP A 418 8.09 -4.34 19.02
CA TRP A 418 8.86 -4.98 17.95
C TRP A 418 9.88 -4.02 17.32
N LEU A 419 9.49 -2.77 17.05
CA LEU A 419 10.40 -1.76 16.52
C LEU A 419 11.56 -1.46 17.48
N ASP A 420 11.26 -1.34 18.78
CA ASP A 420 12.28 -1.11 19.81
C ASP A 420 13.29 -2.27 19.88
N ASP A 421 12.80 -3.51 19.82
CA ASP A 421 13.61 -4.72 19.85
C ASP A 421 14.46 -4.88 18.58
N ASP A 422 13.88 -4.65 17.39
CA ASP A 422 14.55 -4.73 16.10
C ASP A 422 15.76 -3.77 16.03
N LEU A 423 15.53 -2.49 16.38
CA LEU A 423 16.58 -1.48 16.38
C LEU A 423 17.62 -1.71 17.48
N SER A 424 17.20 -2.19 18.66
CA SER A 424 18.10 -2.56 19.75
C SER A 424 19.05 -3.70 19.33
N GLU A 425 18.50 -4.74 18.69
CA GLU A 425 19.27 -5.86 18.18
C GLU A 425 20.25 -5.41 17.09
N ALA A 426 19.82 -4.58 16.14
CA ALA A 426 20.69 -4.04 15.11
C ALA A 426 21.88 -3.27 15.72
N ARG A 427 21.64 -2.46 16.76
CA ARG A 427 22.72 -1.79 17.50
C ARG A 427 23.63 -2.78 18.24
N ARG A 428 23.08 -3.83 18.84
CA ARG A 428 23.86 -4.88 19.51
C ARG A 428 24.77 -5.63 18.53
N ARG A 429 24.31 -5.85 17.30
CA ARG A 429 25.09 -6.40 16.18
C ARG A 429 26.11 -5.42 15.60
N GLY A 430 26.21 -4.20 16.12
CA GLY A 430 27.19 -3.20 15.72
C GLY A 430 26.88 -2.53 14.37
N LYS A 431 25.62 -2.56 13.91
CA LYS A 431 25.24 -1.91 12.65
C LYS A 431 25.50 -0.42 12.72
N ARG A 432 26.21 0.07 11.70
CA ARG A 432 26.66 1.46 11.61
C ARG A 432 25.49 2.38 11.35
N TRP A 433 24.65 2.01 10.40
CA TRP A 433 23.57 2.86 9.90
C TRP A 433 22.22 2.18 10.16
N LEU A 434 21.28 2.92 10.73
CA LEU A 434 19.87 2.50 10.83
C LEU A 434 19.01 3.39 9.94
N ILE A 435 18.29 2.78 9.02
CA ILE A 435 17.37 3.47 8.11
C ILE A 435 15.98 2.89 8.30
N VAL A 436 15.02 3.74 8.64
CA VAL A 436 13.61 3.36 8.80
C VAL A 436 12.83 3.95 7.64
N TYR A 437 11.92 3.17 7.04
CA TYR A 437 11.02 3.68 6.02
C TYR A 437 9.59 3.20 6.22
N GLN A 438 8.66 4.07 5.88
CA GLN A 438 7.22 3.83 6.00
C GLN A 438 6.45 4.68 4.98
N HIS A 439 5.13 4.55 4.96
CA HIS A 439 4.29 5.38 4.11
C HIS A 439 4.03 6.77 4.70
N GLU A 440 3.30 6.86 5.81
CA GLU A 440 2.90 8.16 6.36
C GLU A 440 4.08 8.91 6.99
N PRO A 441 4.26 10.21 6.69
CA PRO A 441 5.32 11.01 7.29
C PRO A 441 4.94 11.45 8.70
N ILE A 442 5.89 11.38 9.63
CA ILE A 442 5.69 11.99 10.96
C ILE A 442 5.96 13.51 10.93
N TYR A 443 6.49 14.06 9.83
CA TYR A 443 6.63 15.50 9.55
C TYR A 443 6.15 15.81 8.13
N ALA A 444 5.10 16.63 8.02
CA ALA A 444 4.50 17.05 6.74
C ALA A 444 3.66 18.31 6.94
N HIS A 445 3.81 19.27 6.04
CA HIS A 445 3.15 20.58 6.08
C HIS A 445 2.48 20.98 4.76
N GLY A 446 2.31 20.04 3.82
CA GLY A 446 1.45 20.23 2.66
C GLY A 446 -0.02 20.29 3.05
N HIS A 447 -0.84 20.95 2.22
CA HIS A 447 -2.26 21.08 2.50
C HIS A 447 -3.07 19.79 2.31
N SER A 448 -2.52 18.79 1.60
CA SER A 448 -3.26 17.56 1.28
C SER A 448 -3.23 16.60 2.46
N HIS A 449 -2.05 16.30 3.01
CA HIS A 449 -1.90 15.29 4.04
C HIS A 449 -0.94 15.78 5.15
N PRO A 450 -1.43 16.59 6.10
CA PRO A 450 -0.59 17.09 7.19
C PRO A 450 -0.18 15.96 8.14
N ALA A 451 0.98 16.12 8.79
CA ALA A 451 1.49 15.10 9.72
C ALA A 451 0.56 14.83 10.90
N ARG A 452 0.49 13.54 11.29
CA ARG A 452 -0.30 13.06 12.41
C ARG A 452 0.52 13.10 13.70
N THR A 453 0.20 14.05 14.58
CA THR A 453 0.97 14.29 15.80
C THR A 453 0.96 13.12 16.79
N GLU A 454 -0.11 12.34 16.81
CA GLU A 454 -0.25 11.13 17.63
C GLU A 454 0.70 10.02 17.18
N VAL A 455 0.91 9.86 15.87
CA VAL A 455 1.85 8.91 15.29
C VAL A 455 3.29 9.35 15.62
N ARG A 456 3.59 10.66 15.46
CA ARG A 456 4.89 11.24 15.86
C ARG A 456 5.21 10.97 17.33
N ARG A 457 4.26 11.18 18.24
CA ARG A 457 4.48 10.97 19.69
C ARG A 457 4.83 9.53 20.07
N LEU A 458 4.42 8.55 19.27
CA LEU A 458 4.73 7.13 19.49
C LEU A 458 6.07 6.74 18.87
N LEU A 459 6.27 7.04 17.58
CA LEU A 459 7.46 6.57 16.86
C LEU A 459 8.73 7.30 17.27
N ALA A 460 8.64 8.62 17.32
CA ALA A 460 9.82 9.45 17.29
C ALA A 460 10.73 9.28 18.54
N PRO A 461 10.20 9.04 19.76
CA PRO A 461 11.02 8.63 20.91
C PRO A 461 11.80 7.33 20.71
N VAL A 462 11.23 6.34 20.02
CA VAL A 462 11.91 5.06 19.74
C VAL A 462 13.02 5.26 18.71
N LEU A 463 12.75 6.03 17.65
CA LEU A 463 13.75 6.37 16.63
C LEU A 463 14.94 7.15 17.24
N GLU A 464 14.66 8.11 18.12
CA GLU A 464 15.69 8.87 18.85
C GLU A 464 16.49 7.99 19.82
N LYS A 465 15.81 7.14 20.60
CA LYS A 465 16.44 6.21 21.55
C LYS A 465 17.53 5.37 20.87
N HIS A 466 17.27 4.87 19.67
CA HIS A 466 18.21 4.04 18.90
C HIS A 466 19.11 4.84 17.95
N ARG A 467 18.99 6.17 17.96
CA ARG A 467 19.75 7.10 17.11
C ARG A 467 19.60 6.74 15.63
N VAL A 468 18.37 6.54 15.16
CA VAL A 468 18.11 6.29 13.74
C VAL A 468 18.70 7.42 12.90
N ASP A 469 19.42 7.06 11.83
CA ASP A 469 20.19 8.03 11.05
C ASP A 469 19.32 8.72 10.00
N LEU A 470 18.43 7.96 9.35
CA LEU A 470 17.54 8.45 8.30
C LEU A 470 16.17 7.77 8.37
N HIS A 471 15.12 8.58 8.33
CA HIS A 471 13.74 8.14 8.20
C HIS A 471 13.16 8.61 6.86
N LEU A 472 12.68 7.67 6.03
CA LEU A 472 12.11 7.92 4.71
C LEU A 472 10.60 7.68 4.70
N SER A 473 9.83 8.56 4.04
CA SER A 473 8.37 8.45 3.92
C SER A 473 7.81 9.14 2.67
N GLY A 474 6.50 9.04 2.42
CA GLY A 474 5.80 9.71 1.31
C GLY A 474 4.44 10.30 1.71
N HIS A 475 3.35 9.85 1.07
CA HIS A 475 1.93 10.17 1.34
C HIS A 475 1.50 11.61 1.01
N ASP A 476 2.14 12.62 1.60
CA ASP A 476 1.88 14.02 1.28
C ASP A 476 2.71 14.41 0.07
N GLN A 477 2.05 14.61 -1.08
CA GLN A 477 2.66 14.71 -2.41
C GLN A 477 3.48 16.00 -2.64
N ASN A 478 4.54 16.16 -1.87
CA ASN A 478 5.63 17.13 -2.00
C ASN A 478 6.90 16.57 -1.30
N TYR A 479 8.03 17.22 -1.51
CA TYR A 479 9.28 16.92 -0.81
C TYR A 479 9.44 17.81 0.43
N GLU A 480 9.81 17.21 1.57
CA GLU A 480 10.25 17.93 2.77
C GLU A 480 11.36 17.16 3.49
N ARG A 481 12.36 17.89 3.99
CA ARG A 481 13.42 17.35 4.85
C ARG A 481 13.64 18.22 6.07
N THR A 482 13.77 17.59 7.23
CA THR A 482 14.17 18.27 8.48
C THR A 482 15.69 18.44 8.58
N PHE A 483 16.14 19.39 9.40
CA PHE A 483 17.46 19.25 10.04
C PHE A 483 17.48 17.97 10.92
N PRO A 484 18.64 17.48 11.37
CA PRO A 484 18.66 16.42 12.39
C PRO A 484 17.96 16.94 13.64
N LEU A 485 16.99 16.17 14.16
CA LEU A 485 16.16 16.59 15.28
C LEU A 485 16.42 15.72 16.53
N ALA A 486 16.27 16.36 17.69
CA ALA A 486 16.16 15.72 19.00
C ALA A 486 14.98 16.31 19.79
N ASN A 487 14.49 15.59 20.81
CA ASN A 487 13.36 15.98 21.67
C ASN A 487 12.04 16.19 20.91
N VAL A 488 11.85 15.41 19.84
CA VAL A 488 10.80 15.58 18.84
C VAL A 488 9.35 15.33 19.30
N SER A 489 9.12 14.70 20.46
CA SER A 489 7.77 14.40 20.95
C SER A 489 6.97 15.65 21.32
N ASP A 490 7.65 16.69 21.84
CA ASP A 490 7.00 17.89 22.35
C ASP A 490 7.40 19.16 21.60
N ARG A 491 8.69 19.33 21.30
CA ARG A 491 9.23 20.50 20.60
C ARG A 491 10.43 20.07 19.74
N PRO A 492 10.26 19.84 18.43
CA PRO A 492 11.39 19.48 17.57
C PRO A 492 12.46 20.57 17.60
N VAL A 493 13.66 20.22 18.05
CA VAL A 493 14.82 21.11 18.09
C VAL A 493 15.87 20.64 17.08
N PRO A 494 16.27 21.47 16.10
CA PRO A 494 17.43 21.21 15.28
C PRO A 494 18.69 21.13 16.14
N VAL A 495 19.43 20.03 16.01
CA VAL A 495 20.71 19.85 16.71
C VAL A 495 21.92 20.26 15.86
N SER A 496 21.68 20.68 14.62
CA SER A 496 22.68 21.21 13.71
C SER A 496 22.08 22.36 12.89
N GLY A 497 22.88 23.40 12.66
CA GLY A 497 22.58 24.49 11.72
C GLY A 497 23.19 24.29 10.33
N SER A 498 23.92 23.19 10.10
CA SER A 498 24.45 22.85 8.77
C SER A 498 23.30 22.50 7.82
N GLU A 499 23.32 23.02 6.59
CA GLU A 499 22.25 22.72 5.63
C GLU A 499 22.37 21.31 5.03
N ASN A 500 23.59 20.82 4.86
CA ASN A 500 23.86 19.64 4.02
C ASN A 500 24.88 18.64 4.60
N GLU A 501 25.49 18.91 5.76
CA GLU A 501 26.51 18.04 6.37
C GLU A 501 26.17 17.74 7.83
N TYR A 502 25.94 16.46 8.15
CA TYR A 502 25.44 16.01 9.44
C TYR A 502 26.31 14.95 10.09
N ILE A 503 26.38 14.97 11.41
CA ILE A 503 27.10 13.94 12.17
C ILE A 503 26.10 12.90 12.66
N ALA A 504 26.39 11.63 12.34
CA ALA A 504 25.58 10.48 12.72
C ALA A 504 25.33 10.46 14.23
N GLY A 505 24.08 10.18 14.61
CA GLY A 505 23.66 10.09 16.01
C GLY A 505 23.49 11.41 16.75
N GLN A 506 23.65 12.58 16.10
CA GLN A 506 23.26 13.86 16.72
C GLN A 506 21.73 13.99 16.84
N GLY A 507 21.00 13.50 15.84
CA GLY A 507 19.55 13.56 15.77
C GLY A 507 19.05 12.78 14.55
N VAL A 508 17.75 12.50 14.51
CA VAL A 508 17.12 11.77 13.40
C VAL A 508 16.79 12.75 12.28
N ILE A 509 17.12 12.40 11.04
CA ILE A 509 16.72 13.16 9.85
C ILE A 509 15.47 12.53 9.25
N TYR A 510 14.42 13.33 9.09
CA TYR A 510 13.17 12.90 8.47
C TYR A 510 13.09 13.49 7.07
N ALA A 511 13.04 12.63 6.05
CA ALA A 511 12.91 13.01 4.66
C ALA A 511 11.65 12.37 4.06
N LYS A 512 10.69 13.22 3.72
CA LYS A 512 9.50 12.85 2.98
C LYS A 512 9.76 13.09 1.49
N VAL A 513 9.78 12.04 0.70
CA VAL A 513 10.16 12.05 -0.72
C VAL A 513 8.95 11.59 -1.53
N SER A 514 8.15 12.55 -1.97
CA SER A 514 6.90 12.34 -2.70
C SER A 514 6.60 13.53 -3.63
N PRO A 515 5.75 13.37 -4.65
CA PRO A 515 5.29 12.10 -5.20
C PRO A 515 6.27 11.53 -6.22
N GLY A 516 6.36 10.20 -6.30
CA GLY A 516 7.17 9.47 -7.27
C GLY A 516 6.50 9.29 -8.63
N GLY A 517 5.35 9.93 -8.85
CA GLY A 517 4.70 9.93 -10.15
C GLY A 517 3.28 10.46 -10.17
N LYS A 518 2.54 10.41 -9.03
CA LYS A 518 1.14 10.83 -8.96
C LYS A 518 0.89 11.96 -7.97
N MET A 519 0.28 13.03 -8.44
CA MET A 519 -0.12 14.21 -7.68
C MET A 519 -1.35 13.95 -6.78
N SER A 520 -1.66 14.88 -5.88
CA SER A 520 -2.78 14.78 -4.95
C SER A 520 -4.14 14.85 -5.65
N GLU A 521 -5.09 14.01 -5.22
CA GLU A 521 -6.49 14.07 -5.65
C GLU A 521 -7.24 15.27 -5.09
N LYS A 522 -6.73 15.92 -4.02
CA LYS A 522 -7.45 17.02 -3.38
C LYS A 522 -7.56 18.27 -4.26
N ARG A 523 -6.75 18.38 -5.33
CA ARG A 523 -6.79 19.47 -6.34
C ARG A 523 -6.26 19.07 -7.73
N ASN A 524 -5.92 17.82 -7.95
CA ASN A 524 -5.18 17.37 -9.15
C ASN A 524 -3.86 18.14 -9.33
N ASP A 525 -3.15 18.36 -8.22
CA ASP A 525 -1.90 19.13 -8.15
C ASP A 525 -1.00 18.57 -7.04
N PHE A 526 0.26 18.96 -7.03
CA PHE A 526 1.15 18.72 -5.90
C PHE A 526 0.55 19.29 -4.60
N SER A 527 0.87 18.67 -3.46
CA SER A 527 0.40 19.14 -2.17
C SER A 527 1.13 20.42 -1.77
N ARG A 528 0.53 21.58 -2.05
CA ARG A 528 1.17 22.90 -1.86
C ARG A 528 1.38 23.25 -0.39
N PHE A 529 2.44 24.00 -0.11
CA PHE A 529 2.68 24.59 1.20
C PHE A 529 1.82 25.84 1.39
N THR A 530 0.89 25.78 2.34
CA THR A 530 0.05 26.93 2.72
C THR A 530 0.51 27.60 4.02
N THR A 531 1.64 27.18 4.57
CA THR A 531 2.21 27.68 5.83
C THR A 531 3.66 28.13 5.63
N GLU A 532 4.08 29.08 6.47
CA GLU A 532 5.49 29.46 6.56
C GLU A 532 6.35 28.24 6.93
N GLN A 533 7.60 28.25 6.44
CA GLN A 533 8.53 27.16 6.70
C GLN A 533 8.85 27.11 8.19
N GLN A 534 8.67 25.94 8.77
CA GLN A 534 8.98 25.69 10.17
C GLN A 534 10.51 25.75 10.35
N PRO A 535 11.02 26.32 11.45
CA PRO A 535 12.47 26.52 11.64
C PRO A 535 13.31 25.23 11.60
N PHE A 536 12.68 24.08 11.81
CA PHE A 536 13.33 22.76 11.79
C PHE A 536 13.28 22.06 10.42
N ILE A 537 12.65 22.67 9.41
CA ILE A 537 12.64 22.18 8.02
C ILE A 537 13.83 22.79 7.30
N ALA A 538 14.73 21.95 6.80
CA ALA A 538 15.93 22.34 6.07
C ALA A 538 15.62 22.61 4.58
N LYS A 539 14.79 21.76 3.97
CA LYS A 539 14.44 21.87 2.55
C LYS A 539 13.01 21.43 2.30
N ARG A 540 12.35 22.05 1.32
CA ARG A 540 11.03 21.66 0.84
C ARG A 540 10.82 22.04 -0.64
N ASP A 541 10.09 21.22 -1.39
CA ASP A 541 9.68 21.46 -2.78
C ASP A 541 8.31 20.84 -3.06
N ASP A 542 7.32 21.65 -3.47
CA ASP A 542 5.96 21.23 -3.80
C ASP A 542 5.63 21.42 -5.29
N THR A 543 6.65 21.47 -6.16
CA THR A 543 6.47 21.85 -7.57
C THR A 543 6.77 20.74 -8.58
N ALA A 544 7.17 19.56 -8.11
CA ALA A 544 7.65 18.48 -8.95
C ALA A 544 7.42 17.10 -8.31
N HIS A 545 7.58 16.06 -9.13
CA HIS A 545 7.73 14.69 -8.65
C HIS A 545 9.14 14.49 -8.08
N HIS A 546 9.30 13.59 -7.12
CA HIS A 546 10.56 13.34 -6.44
C HIS A 546 10.88 11.86 -6.29
N TRP A 547 12.17 11.55 -6.40
CA TRP A 547 12.75 10.29 -5.97
C TRP A 547 14.11 10.56 -5.32
N ALA A 548 14.55 9.68 -4.44
CA ALA A 548 15.83 9.82 -3.76
C ALA A 548 16.80 8.69 -4.14
N GLU A 549 18.06 9.04 -4.35
CA GLU A 549 19.19 8.12 -4.39
C GLU A 549 19.99 8.27 -3.09
N VAL A 550 20.24 7.17 -2.40
CA VAL A 550 21.06 7.12 -1.21
C VAL A 550 22.26 6.23 -1.47
N SER A 551 23.46 6.81 -1.37
CA SER A 551 24.72 6.08 -1.44
C SER A 551 25.28 5.85 -0.04
N VAL A 552 25.76 4.64 0.19
CA VAL A 552 26.46 4.22 1.41
C VAL A 552 27.92 3.99 1.02
N ASP A 553 28.83 4.67 1.69
CA ASP A 553 30.26 4.55 1.45
C ASP A 553 31.08 4.59 2.75
N SER A 554 32.40 4.51 2.63
CA SER A 554 33.31 4.60 3.78
C SER A 554 33.12 5.88 4.60
N ARG A 555 32.79 7.01 3.95
CA ARG A 555 32.62 8.34 4.57
C ARG A 555 31.26 8.52 5.23
N GLY A 556 30.20 7.87 4.73
CA GLY A 556 28.86 8.22 5.19
C GLY A 556 27.69 7.65 4.41
N LEU A 557 26.52 8.19 4.74
CA LEU A 557 25.36 8.21 3.85
C LEU A 557 25.42 9.50 3.03
N ALA A 558 25.14 9.42 1.74
CA ALA A 558 24.94 10.57 0.87
C ALA A 558 23.58 10.45 0.20
N VAL A 559 22.73 11.44 0.40
CA VAL A 559 21.36 11.46 -0.11
C VAL A 559 21.26 12.54 -1.17
N LYS A 560 20.76 12.17 -2.35
CA LYS A 560 20.38 13.09 -3.42
C LYS A 560 18.90 12.94 -3.69
N VAL A 561 18.18 14.05 -3.76
CA VAL A 561 16.77 14.07 -4.14
C VAL A 561 16.65 14.78 -5.47
N TYR A 562 16.03 14.10 -6.43
CA TYR A 562 15.82 14.62 -7.77
C TYR A 562 14.40 15.14 -7.89
N ARG A 563 14.24 16.28 -8.58
CA ARG A 563 12.94 16.80 -9.00
C ARG A 563 12.70 16.50 -10.48
N VAL A 564 11.49 16.03 -10.77
CA VAL A 564 11.06 15.54 -12.08
C VAL A 564 9.76 16.23 -12.47
N ALA A 565 9.73 16.88 -13.64
CA ALA A 565 8.55 17.58 -14.12
C ALA A 565 7.45 16.62 -14.64
N GLY A 566 7.84 15.45 -15.16
CA GLY A 566 6.92 14.46 -15.72
C GLY A 566 6.48 14.76 -17.16
N ASP A 567 7.19 15.66 -17.85
CA ASP A 567 6.97 16.03 -19.26
C ASP A 567 8.09 15.54 -20.18
N GLY A 568 9.03 14.74 -19.65
CA GLY A 568 10.21 14.24 -20.36
C GLY A 568 11.42 15.18 -20.32
N THR A 569 11.31 16.37 -19.71
CA THR A 569 12.49 17.23 -19.48
C THR A 569 13.45 16.59 -18.47
N PRO A 570 14.78 16.64 -18.68
CA PRO A 570 15.73 16.01 -17.76
C PRO A 570 15.54 16.44 -16.31
N SER A 571 15.64 15.50 -15.37
CA SER A 571 15.56 15.84 -13.95
C SER A 571 16.70 16.75 -13.51
N SER A 572 16.44 17.47 -12.42
CA SER A 572 17.45 18.30 -11.76
C SER A 572 17.57 17.92 -10.29
N LEU A 573 18.72 18.23 -9.69
CA LEU A 573 18.94 18.00 -8.28
C LEU A 573 18.10 19.00 -7.46
N CYS A 574 17.18 18.49 -6.64
CA CYS A 574 16.37 19.29 -5.72
C CYS A 574 17.12 19.56 -4.42
N ASP A 575 17.76 18.53 -3.87
CA ASP A 575 18.45 18.57 -2.59
C ASP A 575 19.59 17.56 -2.53
N SER A 576 20.59 17.81 -1.69
CA SER A 576 21.70 16.89 -1.45
C SER A 576 22.31 17.12 -0.08
N PHE A 577 22.42 16.07 0.72
CA PHE A 577 23.05 16.12 2.05
C PHE A 577 23.80 14.83 2.37
N ARG A 578 24.68 14.90 3.38
CA ARG A 578 25.50 13.78 3.83
C ARG A 578 25.41 13.59 5.34
N ILE A 579 25.55 12.35 5.78
CA ILE A 579 25.63 11.96 7.19
C ILE A 579 26.95 11.18 7.39
N GLY A 580 27.89 11.75 8.13
CA GLY A 580 29.23 11.18 8.41
C GLY A 580 29.46 10.94 9.90
N ARG A 581 30.57 10.31 10.32
CA ARG A 581 30.85 10.00 11.74
C ARG A 581 31.89 10.91 12.42
N GLY A 582 32.44 11.91 11.74
CA GLY A 582 33.28 12.96 12.36
C GLY A 582 33.99 13.85 11.34
N GLU A 583 34.66 14.94 11.79
CA GLU A 583 35.40 15.91 10.94
C GLU A 583 36.39 15.28 9.95
N SER A 584 36.99 14.13 10.30
CA SER A 584 37.91 13.38 9.43
C SER A 584 37.27 12.78 8.18
N ASP A 585 35.94 12.62 8.15
CA ASP A 585 35.21 12.11 6.98
C ASP A 585 34.95 13.22 5.92
N TRP A 586 35.15 14.50 6.29
CA TRP A 586 34.78 15.67 5.49
C TRP A 586 35.95 16.35 4.76
N THR A 587 37.21 16.05 5.11
CA THR A 587 38.40 16.74 4.57
C THR A 587 38.86 16.24 3.20
N GLY A 588 38.02 15.50 2.48
CA GLY A 588 38.31 14.87 1.19
C GLY A 588 38.11 15.74 -0.06
N THR A 589 38.19 17.07 0.05
CA THR A 589 38.30 18.00 -1.09
C THR A 589 39.21 19.16 -0.72
N GLY A 590 40.32 19.30 -1.44
CA GLY A 590 41.35 20.29 -1.16
C GLY A 590 40.82 21.72 -1.23
N VAL A 591 40.75 22.36 -0.07
CA VAL A 591 40.89 23.81 0.08
C VAL A 591 41.86 24.03 1.23
N VAL A 592 43.04 24.53 0.90
CA VAL A 592 44.04 24.98 1.87
C VAL A 592 43.46 26.21 2.57
N ALA A 593 43.00 26.04 3.81
CA ALA A 593 42.68 27.16 4.69
C ALA A 593 43.96 27.57 5.42
N CYS A 594 44.43 28.79 5.15
CA CYS A 594 45.49 29.45 5.91
C CYS A 594 45.04 29.65 7.37
N ASP A 595 45.88 29.21 8.31
CA ASP A 595 45.74 29.41 9.75
C ASP A 595 46.30 30.80 10.15
N PRO A 596 45.49 31.74 10.66
CA PRO A 596 45.98 33.06 11.05
C PRO A 596 46.17 33.18 12.56
N LEU A 597 46.76 32.19 13.24
CA LEU A 597 47.10 32.34 14.67
C LEU A 597 48.45 31.71 15.06
N LYS A 598 49.54 32.17 14.43
CA LYS A 598 50.90 32.10 15.03
C LYS A 598 51.73 33.35 14.72
N SER A 599 51.50 34.42 15.47
CA SER A 599 52.53 35.40 15.79
C SER A 599 52.24 36.07 17.14
N ARG A 600 52.84 35.51 18.19
CA ARG A 600 53.33 36.24 19.36
C ARG A 600 54.69 35.68 19.73
#